data_AF-A0A1T5KGN1-F1
#
_entry.id   AF-A0A1T5KGN1-F1
#
_cell.length_a   1.000
_cell.length_b   1.000
_cell.length_c   1.000
_cell.angle_alpha   90.00
_cell.angle_beta   90.00
_cell.angle_gamma   90.00
#
_symmetry.space_group_name_H-M   'P 1'
#
loop_
_entity.id
_entity.type
_entity.pdbx_description
1 polymer ?
#
loop_
_entity_poly.entity_id
_entity_poly.type
_entity_poly.pdbx_seq_one_letter_code
_entity_poly.pdbx_strand_id
1 'polypeptide(L)'
;MANNVKVKNVKIKLDGKDHELIYDMNAMCEIEDKFGDVEIAFNNLGNSNKVFNSLRFLLWAGLLHEDEKLTIRDVGKMVNFLEVDKVEQLVESLTNAIEPGIKNEIEKK
;
A
#
# COMPACT_ATOMS: atom_id res chain seq x y z
N MET A 1 3.20 20.31 5.22
CA MET A 1 4.52 19.64 5.24
C MET A 1 4.52 18.71 4.04
N ALA A 2 5.55 18.70 3.20
CA ALA A 2 5.60 17.78 2.09
C ALA A 2 6.10 16.43 2.62
N ASN A 3 5.21 15.44 2.68
CA ASN A 3 5.59 14.09 3.06
C ASN A 3 6.37 13.46 1.91
N ASN A 4 7.68 13.28 2.10
CA ASN A 4 8.59 12.71 1.10
C ASN A 4 8.51 11.18 1.08
N VAL A 5 7.31 10.62 1.00
CA VAL A 5 7.12 9.17 0.86
C VAL A 5 7.46 8.79 -0.59
N LYS A 6 8.55 8.05 -0.77
CA LYS A 6 8.86 7.41 -2.06
C LYS A 6 8.42 5.96 -2.00
N VAL A 7 7.43 5.61 -2.81
CA VAL A 7 6.99 4.23 -2.95
C VAL A 7 7.61 3.65 -4.22
N LYS A 8 8.37 2.57 -4.08
CA LYS A 8 8.86 1.80 -5.23
C LYS A 8 7.74 0.95 -5.80
N ASN A 9 7.84 0.61 -7.08
CA ASN A 9 6.95 -0.39 -7.66
C ASN A 9 7.05 -1.71 -6.87
N VAL A 10 5.91 -2.29 -6.51
CA VAL A 10 5.86 -3.49 -5.66
C VAL A 10 5.34 -4.64 -6.49
N LYS A 11 6.14 -5.70 -6.62
CA LYS A 11 5.70 -6.93 -7.28
C LYS A 11 5.04 -7.84 -6.25
N ILE A 12 3.81 -8.25 -6.51
CA ILE A 12 3.03 -9.11 -5.62
C ILE A 12 2.31 -10.20 -6.42
N LYS A 13 1.80 -11.22 -5.71
CA LYS A 13 0.92 -12.23 -6.29
C LYS A 13 -0.45 -12.17 -5.63
N LEU A 14 -1.49 -11.97 -6.44
CA LEU A 14 -2.89 -11.96 -6.02
C LEU A 14 -3.70 -12.89 -6.93
N ASP A 15 -4.59 -13.70 -6.35
CA ASP A 15 -5.41 -14.66 -7.12
C ASP A 15 -4.62 -15.53 -8.12
N GLY A 16 -3.40 -15.93 -7.74
CA GLY A 16 -2.50 -16.73 -8.58
C GLY A 16 -1.82 -15.97 -9.73
N LYS A 17 -2.05 -14.67 -9.88
CA LYS A 17 -1.46 -13.81 -10.92
C LYS A 17 -0.43 -12.85 -10.32
N ASP A 18 0.60 -12.56 -11.11
CA ASP A 18 1.59 -11.55 -10.75
C ASP A 18 1.04 -10.16 -11.10
N HIS A 19 1.20 -9.22 -10.18
CA HIS A 19 0.79 -7.83 -10.32
C HIS A 19 1.92 -6.88 -9.94
N GLU A 20 1.90 -5.67 -10.47
CA GLU A 20 2.81 -4.59 -10.10
C GLU A 20 2.02 -3.44 -9.52
N LEU A 21 2.25 -3.11 -8.25
CA LEU A 21 1.65 -1.94 -7.63
C LEU A 21 2.40 -0.68 -8.03
N ILE A 22 1.69 0.27 -8.65
CA ILE A 22 2.20 1.61 -8.97
C ILE A 22 1.36 2.62 -8.22
N TYR A 23 2.01 3.41 -7.38
CA TYR A 23 1.38 4.51 -6.66
C TYR A 23 1.66 5.82 -7.39
N ASP A 24 0.94 6.03 -8.50
CA ASP A 24 0.96 7.29 -9.23
C ASP A 24 0.16 8.39 -8.50
N MET A 25 0.01 9.56 -9.13
CA MET A 25 -0.68 10.69 -8.50
C MET A 25 -2.15 10.39 -8.15
N ASN A 26 -2.84 9.59 -8.96
CA ASN A 26 -4.24 9.23 -8.68
C ASN A 26 -4.31 8.29 -7.48
N ALA A 27 -3.43 7.29 -7.42
CA ALA A 27 -3.34 6.40 -6.27
C ALA A 27 -3.02 7.16 -4.98
N MET A 28 -2.15 8.18 -5.03
CA MET A 28 -1.86 9.03 -3.87
C MET A 28 -3.08 9.83 -3.43
N CYS A 29 -3.83 10.44 -4.34
CA CYS A 29 -5.06 11.17 -4.00
C CYS A 29 -6.09 10.26 -3.32
N GLU A 30 -6.30 9.05 -3.83
CA GLU A 30 -7.21 8.08 -3.22
C GLU A 30 -6.79 7.70 -1.79
N ILE A 31 -5.48 7.53 -1.57
CA ILE A 31 -4.93 7.23 -0.25
C ILE A 31 -5.15 8.40 0.72
N GLU A 32 -4.87 9.63 0.29
CA GLU A 32 -5.08 10.84 1.10
C GLU A 32 -6.56 11.05 1.42
N ASP A 33 -7.46 10.91 0.45
CA ASP A 33 -8.90 11.04 0.66
C ASP A 33 -9.42 10.03 1.68
N LYS A 34 -8.82 8.83 1.71
CA LYS A 34 -9.24 7.77 2.64
C LYS A 34 -8.66 7.91 4.04
N PHE A 35 -7.36 8.20 4.15
CA PHE A 35 -6.62 8.12 5.41
C PHE A 35 -6.18 9.48 5.96
N GLY A 36 -6.37 10.55 5.19
CA GLY A 36 -5.89 11.91 5.47
C GLY A 36 -4.41 12.10 5.16
N ASP A 37 -3.60 11.04 5.20
CA ASP A 37 -2.16 11.07 5.00
C ASP A 37 -1.64 9.70 4.52
N VAL A 38 -0.72 9.72 3.56
CA VAL A 38 -0.08 8.51 3.00
C VAL A 38 0.71 7.74 4.08
N GLU A 39 1.45 8.41 4.95
CA GLU A 39 2.21 7.77 6.03
C GLU A 39 1.27 7.05 7.01
N ILE A 40 0.12 7.66 7.32
CA ILE A 40 -0.90 7.02 8.18
C ILE A 40 -1.43 5.74 7.54
N ALA A 41 -1.67 5.75 6.22
CA ALA A 41 -2.18 4.59 5.51
C ALA A 41 -1.27 3.38 5.65
N PHE A 42 0.04 3.58 5.48
CA PHE A 42 1.02 2.50 5.57
C PHE A 42 1.37 2.13 7.02
N ASN A 43 1.43 3.08 7.94
CA ASN A 43 1.62 2.79 9.38
C ASN A 43 0.51 1.88 9.93
N ASN A 44 -0.72 1.97 9.38
CA ASN A 44 -1.82 1.09 9.75
C ASN A 44 -1.59 -0.39 9.36
N LEU A 45 -0.66 -0.70 8.45
CA LEU A 45 -0.29 -2.08 8.14
C LEU A 45 0.42 -2.77 9.33
N GLY A 46 1.17 -2.00 10.13
CA GLY A 46 1.75 -2.47 11.39
C GLY A 46 0.79 -2.49 12.57
N ASN A 47 -0.47 -2.05 12.38
CA ASN A 47 -1.49 -1.99 13.43
C ASN A 47 -2.53 -3.10 13.25
N SER A 48 -2.55 -4.06 14.18
CA SER A 48 -3.42 -5.24 14.13
C SER A 48 -4.92 -4.94 14.01
N ASN A 49 -5.39 -3.77 14.47
CA ASN A 49 -6.80 -3.41 14.42
C ASN A 49 -7.24 -2.80 13.08
N LYS A 50 -6.30 -2.41 12.21
CA LYS A 50 -6.58 -1.69 10.96
C LYS A 50 -6.01 -2.38 9.72
N VAL A 51 -5.18 -3.40 9.89
CA VAL A 51 -4.43 -4.08 8.83
C VAL A 51 -5.29 -4.47 7.62
N PHE A 52 -6.45 -5.11 7.82
CA PHE A 52 -7.24 -5.62 6.69
C PHE A 52 -7.82 -4.52 5.80
N ASN A 53 -8.29 -3.43 6.42
CA ASN A 53 -8.89 -2.34 5.66
C ASN A 53 -7.83 -1.51 4.95
N SER A 54 -6.68 -1.30 5.60
CA SER A 54 -5.54 -0.60 5.02
C SER A 54 -4.89 -1.40 3.90
N LEU A 55 -4.67 -2.71 4.11
CA LEU A 55 -4.08 -3.60 3.12
C LEU A 55 -4.90 -3.61 1.83
N ARG A 56 -6.20 -3.95 1.89
CA ARG A 56 -7.03 -4.03 0.68
C ARG A 56 -7.16 -2.69 -0.04
N PHE A 57 -7.10 -1.57 0.69
CA PHE A 57 -7.17 -0.24 0.08
C PHE A 57 -5.85 0.12 -0.62
N LEU A 58 -4.72 -0.10 0.04
CA LEU A 58 -3.40 0.16 -0.54
C LEU A 58 -3.13 -0.73 -1.75
N LEU A 59 -3.54 -2.00 -1.71
CA LEU A 59 -3.51 -2.88 -2.87
C LEU A 59 -4.38 -2.33 -4.01
N TRP A 60 -5.60 -1.91 -3.71
CA TRP A 60 -6.51 -1.35 -4.71
C TRP A 60 -5.96 -0.08 -5.36
N ALA A 61 -5.51 0.88 -4.56
CA ALA A 61 -4.92 2.12 -5.07
C ALA A 61 -3.73 1.83 -5.99
N GLY A 62 -2.86 0.89 -5.60
CA GLY A 62 -1.71 0.49 -6.41
C GLY A 62 -2.05 -0.29 -7.70
N LEU A 63 -3.29 -0.78 -7.85
CA LEU A 63 -3.75 -1.53 -9.02
C LEU A 63 -4.62 -0.70 -9.97
N LEU A 64 -4.96 0.55 -9.63
CA LEU A 64 -5.82 1.38 -10.46
C LEU A 64 -5.24 1.67 -11.85
N HIS A 65 -3.91 1.63 -12.00
CA HIS A 65 -3.26 1.76 -13.30
C HIS A 65 -3.49 0.54 -14.22
N GLU A 66 -3.75 -0.65 -13.64
CA GLU A 66 -4.06 -1.86 -14.40
C GLU A 66 -5.54 -1.89 -14.84
N ASP A 67 -6.43 -1.42 -13.96
CA ASP A 67 -7.87 -1.34 -14.21
C ASP A 67 -8.53 -0.23 -13.36
N GLU A 68 -8.84 0.90 -13.98
CA GLU A 68 -9.51 2.04 -13.33
C GLU A 68 -10.92 1.71 -12.81
N LYS A 69 -11.54 0.60 -13.27
CA LYS A 69 -12.87 0.17 -12.83
C LYS A 69 -12.81 -0.81 -11.67
N LEU A 70 -11.61 -1.23 -11.27
CA LEU A 70 -11.40 -2.14 -10.16
C LEU A 70 -12.01 -1.55 -8.89
N THR A 71 -12.74 -2.35 -8.11
CA THR A 71 -13.28 -1.91 -6.83
C THR A 71 -12.45 -2.44 -5.67
N ILE A 72 -12.46 -1.72 -4.54
CA ILE A 72 -11.84 -2.18 -3.28
C ILE A 72 -12.41 -3.55 -2.86
N ARG A 73 -13.68 -3.84 -3.20
CA ARG A 73 -14.32 -5.11 -2.88
C ARG A 73 -13.78 -6.25 -3.73
N ASP A 74 -13.38 -5.98 -4.97
CA ASP A 74 -12.79 -6.99 -5.85
C ASP A 74 -11.37 -7.35 -5.39
N VAL A 75 -10.56 -6.36 -5.02
CA VAL A 75 -9.24 -6.60 -4.40
C VAL A 75 -9.37 -7.38 -3.09
N GLY A 76 -10.39 -7.06 -2.27
CA GLY A 76 -10.69 -7.84 -1.08
C GLY A 76 -11.01 -9.31 -1.34
N LYS A 77 -11.53 -9.68 -2.52
CA LYS A 77 -11.74 -11.08 -2.93
C LYS A 77 -10.45 -11.74 -3.43
N MET A 78 -9.54 -10.97 -4.02
CA MET A 78 -8.24 -11.46 -4.50
C MET A 78 -7.29 -11.80 -3.34
N VAL A 79 -7.47 -11.17 -2.18
CA VAL A 79 -6.72 -11.48 -0.95
C VAL A 79 -7.40 -12.62 -0.21
N ASN A 80 -6.75 -13.79 -0.19
CA ASN A 80 -7.22 -14.93 0.59
C ASN A 80 -6.79 -14.82 2.06
N PHE A 81 -7.67 -14.34 2.92
CA PHE A 81 -7.37 -14.17 4.36
C PHE A 81 -7.24 -15.50 5.12
N LEU A 82 -7.68 -16.63 4.55
CA LEU A 82 -7.49 -17.95 5.16
C LEU A 82 -6.03 -18.39 5.13
N GLU A 83 -5.20 -17.75 4.30
CA GLU A 83 -3.77 -17.97 4.19
C GLU A 83 -3.04 -16.81 4.88
N VAL A 84 -2.97 -16.86 6.22
CA VAL A 84 -2.39 -15.80 7.07
C VAL A 84 -0.97 -15.43 6.60
N ASP A 85 -0.15 -16.42 6.26
CA ASP A 85 1.21 -16.23 5.74
C ASP A 85 1.24 -15.32 4.49
N LYS A 86 0.23 -15.41 3.62
CA LYS A 86 0.14 -14.54 2.43
C LYS A 86 -0.23 -13.12 2.79
N VAL A 87 -1.09 -12.91 3.78
CA VAL A 87 -1.43 -11.57 4.26
C VAL A 87 -0.19 -10.90 4.85
N GLU A 88 0.60 -11.63 5.64
CA GLU A 88 1.85 -11.14 6.22
C GLU A 88 2.87 -10.78 5.13
N GLN A 89 3.04 -11.64 4.11
CA GLN A 89 3.93 -11.35 2.98
C GLN A 89 3.51 -10.11 2.18
N LEU A 90 2.21 -9.89 1.99
CA LEU A 90 1.70 -8.69 1.32
C LEU A 90 1.97 -7.43 2.16
N VAL A 91 1.74 -7.50 3.46
CA VAL A 91 2.06 -6.41 4.40
C VAL A 91 3.55 -6.08 4.38
N GLU A 92 4.41 -7.10 4.42
CA GLU A 92 5.87 -6.94 4.34
C GLU A 92 6.29 -6.30 3.02
N SER A 93 5.75 -6.79 1.89
CA SER A 93 6.05 -6.26 0.55
C SER A 93 5.71 -4.77 0.44
N LEU A 94 4.55 -4.37 0.97
CA LEU A 94 4.12 -2.96 0.99
C LEU A 94 4.98 -2.11 1.94
N THR A 95 5.30 -2.62 3.12
CA THR A 95 6.09 -1.88 4.12
C THR A 95 7.52 -1.63 3.62
N ASN A 96 8.12 -2.63 2.97
CA ASN A 96 9.47 -2.53 2.39
C ASN A 96 9.53 -1.62 1.14
N ALA A 97 8.39 -1.38 0.48
CA ALA A 97 8.31 -0.54 -0.70
C ALA A 97 8.39 0.96 -0.37
N ILE A 98 8.16 1.33 0.88
CA ILE A 98 8.23 2.70 1.34
C ILE A 98 9.64 2.99 1.84
N GLU A 99 10.29 3.95 1.22
CA GLU A 99 11.41 4.60 1.87
C GLU A 99 10.86 5.71 2.77
N PRO A 100 11.01 5.63 4.11
CA PRO A 100 10.68 6.77 4.97
C PRO A 100 11.52 7.97 4.55
N GLY A 101 10.87 9.05 4.14
CA GLY A 101 11.48 10.25 3.59
C GLY A 101 12.33 11.09 4.55
N ILE A 102 12.66 10.61 5.75
CA ILE A 102 13.41 11.36 6.77
C ILE A 102 14.48 10.49 7.43
N LYS A 103 15.56 10.25 6.70
CA LYS A 103 16.91 10.16 7.28
C LYS A 103 17.88 10.72 6.24
N ASN A 104 18.15 12.04 6.28
CA ASN A 104 19.40 12.68 5.84
C ASN A 104 19.34 14.24 5.84
N GLU A 105 18.83 14.90 6.88
CA GLU A 105 19.09 16.35 7.07
C GLU A 105 19.50 16.79 8.49
N ILE A 106 19.73 15.87 9.45
CA ILE A 106 20.18 16.25 10.80
C ILE A 106 21.64 15.84 11.12
N GLU A 107 22.36 15.15 10.23
CA GLU A 107 23.80 14.86 10.43
C GLU A 107 24.76 15.86 9.76
N LYS A 108 24.30 17.08 9.45
CA LYS A 108 25.19 18.19 9.12
C LYS A 108 24.75 19.48 9.80
N LYS A 109 24.99 19.57 11.10
CA LYS A 109 25.42 20.81 11.77
C LYS A 109 26.11 20.50 13.08
#